data_AF-A0A9E3YJG7-F1
#
_entry.id   AF-A0A9E3YJG7-F1
#
_cell.length_a   1.000
_cell.length_b   1.000
_cell.length_c   1.000
_cell.angle_alpha   90.00
_cell.angle_beta   90.00
_cell.angle_gamma   90.00
#
_symmetry.space_group_name_H-M   'P 1'
#
loop_
_entity.id
_entity.type
_entity.pdbx_description
1 polymer ?
#
loop_
_entity_poly.entity_id
_entity_poly.type
_entity_poly.pdbx_seq_one_letter_code
_entity_poly.pdbx_strand_id
1 'polypeptide(L)'
;MRGRATTPRHIGQRPVYQVEYRPHPVRGYFVVDPEGRVASGAYGNRDLAAARADSLQRQADAAARRGPRAGLCCGSVFESEGIHNRMCGPCRGLGDPLGAYGYQGAGAGRKPRRSSGA
;
A
#
# COMPACT_ATOMS: atom_id res chain seq x y z
N MET A 1 3.43 15.81 36.12
CA MET A 1 3.25 14.81 35.04
C MET A 1 2.41 15.43 33.94
N ARG A 2 3.00 15.81 32.79
CA ARG A 2 2.24 16.45 31.69
C ARG A 2 1.78 15.38 30.71
N GLY A 3 0.51 15.00 30.78
CA GLY A 3 -0.12 14.18 29.74
C GLY A 3 -0.08 14.95 28.42
N ARG A 4 0.59 14.40 27.39
CA ARG A 4 0.51 14.96 26.04
C ARG A 4 -0.94 14.83 25.58
N ALA A 5 -1.59 15.98 25.41
CA ALA A 5 -2.93 16.07 24.85
C ALA A 5 -2.91 15.46 23.44
N THR A 6 -3.70 14.41 23.24
CA THR A 6 -4.01 13.88 21.92
C THR A 6 -4.78 14.97 21.18
N THR A 7 -4.11 15.73 20.32
CA THR A 7 -4.77 16.77 19.52
C THR A 7 -5.90 16.14 18.72
N PRO A 8 -7.12 16.72 18.75
CA PRO A 8 -8.25 16.16 18.00
C PRO A 8 -7.90 16.14 16.51
N ARG A 9 -7.93 14.94 15.93
CA ARG A 9 -7.71 14.74 14.49
C ARG A 9 -8.83 15.42 13.72
N HIS A 10 -8.50 16.40 12.90
CA HIS A 10 -9.45 16.96 11.94
C HIS A 10 -9.84 15.88 10.92
N ILE A 11 -11.14 15.74 10.65
CA ILE A 11 -11.70 14.85 9.62
C ILE A 11 -11.06 15.26 8.28
N GLY A 12 -10.08 14.49 7.81
CA GLY A 12 -9.31 14.78 6.59
C GLY A 12 -7.78 14.76 6.74
N GLN A 13 -7.23 14.70 7.95
CA GLN A 13 -5.78 14.53 8.11
C GLN A 13 -5.38 13.08 7.77
N ARG A 14 -4.55 12.93 6.73
CA ARG A 14 -3.93 11.63 6.42
C ARG A 14 -3.09 11.20 7.63
N PRO A 15 -3.18 9.96 8.11
CA PRO A 15 -2.32 9.47 9.16
C PRO A 15 -0.87 9.44 8.63
N VAL A 16 0.01 10.26 9.22
CA VAL A 16 1.41 10.38 8.80
C VAL A 16 2.35 9.85 9.89
N TYR A 17 3.26 8.96 9.52
CA TYR A 17 4.37 8.56 10.39
C TYR A 17 5.41 9.69 10.49
N GLN A 18 5.87 9.99 11.70
CA GLN A 18 6.79 11.10 11.97
C GLN A 18 8.09 10.63 12.57
N VAL A 19 9.17 11.40 12.38
CA VAL A 19 10.45 11.17 13.05
C VAL A 19 10.56 12.13 14.23
N GLU A 20 10.72 11.57 15.43
CA GLU A 20 10.91 12.34 16.67
C GLU A 20 12.26 11.99 17.29
N TYR A 21 13.07 13.01 17.60
CA TYR A 21 14.27 12.81 18.41
C TYR A 21 13.89 12.75 19.89
N ARG A 22 14.33 11.70 20.59
CA ARG A 22 14.11 11.58 22.04
C ARG A 22 15.45 11.49 22.77
N PRO A 23 15.69 12.34 23.78
CA PRO A 23 16.95 12.33 24.53
C PRO A 23 16.98 11.33 25.72
N HIS A 24 15.86 10.74 26.11
CA HIS A 24 15.75 9.78 27.23
C HIS A 24 14.55 8.84 27.00
N PRO A 25 14.57 7.55 27.38
CA PRO A 25 15.64 6.79 28.05
C PRO A 25 16.78 6.30 27.14
N VAL A 26 16.55 6.22 25.83
CA VAL A 26 17.59 5.92 24.83
C VAL A 26 17.67 7.12 23.90
N ARG A 27 18.86 7.69 23.76
CA ARG A 27 19.10 8.81 22.85
C ARG A 27 19.04 8.32 21.40
N GLY A 28 18.19 8.94 20.60
CA GLY A 28 18.12 8.62 19.18
C GLY A 28 16.87 9.16 18.50
N TYR A 29 16.73 8.80 17.23
CA TYR A 29 15.58 9.12 16.40
C TYR A 29 14.60 7.95 16.42
N PHE A 30 13.32 8.24 16.67
CA PHE A 30 12.26 7.24 16.73
C PHE A 30 11.23 7.55 15.66
N VAL A 31 10.64 6.51 15.08
CA VAL A 31 9.45 6.67 14.25
C VAL A 31 8.22 6.60 15.14
N VAL A 32 7.38 7.62 15.05
CA VAL A 32 6.14 7.75 15.79
C VAL A 32 4.99 7.49 14.85
N ASP A 33 4.08 6.61 15.26
CA ASP A 33 2.85 6.34 14.56
C ASP A 33 1.94 7.58 14.54
N PRO A 34 0.94 7.61 13.66
CA PRO A 34 -0.01 8.71 13.60
C PRO A 34 -0.77 8.95 14.92
N GLU A 35 -0.89 7.95 15.80
CA GLU A 35 -1.52 8.00 17.12
C GLU A 35 -0.57 8.51 18.23
N GLY A 36 0.68 8.81 17.90
CA GLY A 36 1.68 9.31 18.84
C GLY A 36 2.47 8.23 19.59
N ARG A 37 2.29 6.95 19.25
CA ARG A 37 3.03 5.81 19.84
C ARG A 37 4.29 5.53 19.05
N VAL A 38 5.30 5.01 19.72
CA VAL A 38 6.58 4.67 19.08
C VAL A 38 6.40 3.39 18.27
N ALA A 39 6.59 3.48 16.94
CA ALA A 39 6.45 2.38 15.99
C ALA A 39 7.77 1.61 15.74
N SER A 40 8.90 2.13 16.22
CA SER A 40 10.23 1.56 15.97
C SER A 40 11.20 1.73 17.15
N GLY A 41 12.29 0.97 17.16
CA GLY A 41 13.44 1.23 18.02
C GLY A 41 14.16 2.56 17.71
N ALA A 42 15.16 2.89 18.52
CA ALA A 42 16.00 4.07 18.35
C ALA A 42 16.96 3.90 17.16
N TYR A 43 17.00 4.89 16.28
CA TYR A 43 17.97 5.00 15.20
C TYR A 43 19.06 6.00 15.56
N GLY A 44 20.31 5.69 15.21
CA GLY A 44 21.45 6.59 15.40
C GLY A 44 21.47 7.79 14.45
N ASN A 45 20.77 7.71 13.30
CA ASN A 45 20.67 8.78 12.31
C ASN A 45 19.20 9.08 11.98
N ARG A 46 18.88 10.37 11.80
CA ARG A 46 17.59 10.87 11.32
C ARG A 46 17.21 10.28 9.98
N ASP A 47 18.16 10.12 9.06
CA ASP A 47 17.86 9.63 7.69
C ASP A 47 17.35 8.18 7.71
N LEU A 48 17.91 7.34 8.58
CA LEU A 48 17.44 5.96 8.77
C LEU A 48 16.02 5.93 9.36
N ALA A 49 15.75 6.80 10.33
CA ALA A 49 14.41 6.93 10.88
C ALA A 49 13.41 7.47 9.84
N ALA A 50 13.82 8.42 9.00
CA ALA A 50 13.00 8.98 7.92
C ALA A 50 12.68 7.93 6.86
N ALA A 51 13.69 7.19 6.38
CA ALA A 51 13.48 6.08 5.44
C ALA A 51 12.55 5.01 6.02
N ARG A 52 12.63 4.74 7.33
CA ARG A 52 11.71 3.83 8.02
C ARG A 52 10.30 4.39 8.07
N ALA A 53 10.13 5.67 8.43
CA ALA A 53 8.83 6.34 8.45
C ALA A 53 8.16 6.29 7.07
N ASP A 54 8.91 6.56 6.00
CA ASP A 54 8.43 6.47 4.62
C ASP A 54 8.00 5.05 4.25
N SER A 55 8.78 4.03 4.64
CA SER A 55 8.43 2.64 4.42
C SER A 55 7.12 2.26 5.13
N LEU A 56 6.96 2.69 6.39
CA LEU A 56 5.74 2.42 7.17
C LEU A 56 4.54 3.18 6.58
N GLN A 57 4.74 4.41 6.12
CA GLN A 57 3.70 5.18 5.44
C GLN A 57 3.24 4.47 4.16
N ARG A 58 4.15 3.98 3.32
CA ARG A 58 3.81 3.26 2.09
C ARG A 58 3.02 1.98 2.38
N GLN A 59 3.38 1.26 3.44
CA GLN A 59 2.66 0.05 3.86
C GLN A 59 1.26 0.39 4.35
N ALA A 60 1.12 1.45 5.16
CA ALA A 60 -0.18 1.92 5.62
C ALA A 60 -1.06 2.43 4.47
N ASP A 61 -0.49 3.22 3.55
CA ASP A 61 -1.18 3.69 2.35
C ASP A 61 -1.61 2.51 1.45
N ALA A 62 -0.76 1.49 1.29
CA ALA A 62 -1.09 0.30 0.53
C ALA A 62 -2.22 -0.50 1.18
N ALA A 63 -2.18 -0.66 2.51
CA ALA A 63 -3.24 -1.32 3.27
C ALA A 63 -4.57 -0.55 3.17
N ALA A 64 -4.54 0.78 3.28
CA ALA A 64 -5.73 1.63 3.17
C ALA A 64 -6.36 1.59 1.76
N ARG A 65 -5.58 1.29 0.72
CA ARG A 65 -6.07 1.12 -0.66
C ARG A 65 -6.68 -0.26 -0.91
N ARG A 66 -6.51 -1.21 0.01
CA ARG A 66 -7.12 -2.54 -0.04
C ARG A 66 -8.50 -2.52 0.60
N GLY A 67 -9.36 -3.43 0.18
CA GLY A 67 -10.67 -3.63 0.80
C GLY A 67 -11.80 -3.84 -0.20
N PRO A 68 -13.05 -3.90 0.30
CA PRO A 68 -14.21 -4.21 -0.51
C PRO A 68 -14.45 -3.13 -1.57
N ARG A 69 -14.56 -3.56 -2.83
CA ARG A 69 -14.87 -2.68 -3.96
C ARG A 69 -15.85 -3.36 -4.91
N ALA A 70 -16.75 -2.59 -5.49
CA ALA A 70 -17.60 -3.06 -6.59
C ALA A 70 -16.77 -3.33 -7.86
N GLY A 71 -16.93 -4.51 -8.45
CA GLY A 71 -16.34 -4.85 -9.74
C GLY A 71 -16.87 -3.95 -10.86
N LEU A 72 -15.99 -3.48 -11.74
CA LEU A 72 -16.38 -2.57 -12.83
C LEU A 72 -17.40 -3.17 -13.81
N CYS A 73 -17.37 -4.49 -14.02
CA CYS A 73 -18.22 -5.12 -15.02
C CYS A 73 -19.60 -5.54 -14.48
N CYS A 74 -19.65 -6.06 -13.24
CA CYS A 74 -20.86 -6.68 -12.68
C CYS A 74 -21.36 -6.01 -11.38
N GLY A 75 -20.62 -5.02 -10.84
CA GLY A 75 -20.96 -4.38 -9.57
C GLY A 75 -20.75 -5.23 -8.32
N SER A 76 -20.42 -6.52 -8.44
CA SER A 76 -20.23 -7.39 -7.27
C SER A 76 -19.12 -6.89 -6.36
N VAL A 77 -19.33 -6.88 -5.05
CA VAL A 77 -18.31 -6.51 -4.07
C VAL A 77 -17.26 -7.62 -3.99
N PHE A 78 -15.98 -7.26 -4.10
CA PHE A 78 -14.86 -8.16 -3.92
C PHE A 78 -13.71 -7.49 -3.15
N GLU A 79 -12.86 -8.28 -2.51
CA GLU A 79 -11.67 -7.80 -1.82
C GLU A 79 -10.60 -7.36 -2.84
N SER A 80 -10.42 -6.05 -2.96
CA SER A 80 -9.44 -5.45 -3.85
C SER A 80 -8.07 -5.36 -3.17
N GLU A 81 -7.04 -5.86 -3.85
CA GLU A 81 -5.65 -5.78 -3.38
C GLU A 81 -4.97 -4.42 -3.64
N GLY A 82 -5.68 -3.48 -4.27
CA GLY A 82 -5.17 -2.13 -4.51
C GLY A 82 -5.94 -1.33 -5.56
N ILE A 83 -5.49 -0.10 -5.82
CA ILE A 83 -6.19 0.84 -6.71
C ILE A 83 -6.34 0.35 -8.16
N HIS A 84 -5.40 -0.46 -8.64
CA HIS A 84 -5.42 -1.05 -9.98
C HIS A 84 -6.27 -2.32 -10.06
N ASN A 85 -6.62 -2.92 -8.92
CA ASN A 85 -7.45 -4.11 -8.87
C ASN A 85 -8.94 -3.68 -8.89
N ARG A 86 -9.54 -3.68 -10.09
CA ARG A 86 -10.89 -3.15 -10.36
C ARG A 86 -11.89 -4.17 -10.91
N MET A 87 -11.47 -5.40 -11.14
CA MET A 87 -12.32 -6.50 -11.62
C MET A 87 -12.28 -7.65 -10.63
N CYS A 88 -13.45 -8.18 -10.29
CA CYS A 88 -13.56 -9.39 -9.48
C CYS A 88 -13.06 -10.63 -10.26
N GLY A 89 -12.80 -11.73 -9.54
CA GLY A 89 -12.32 -12.98 -10.13
C GLY A 89 -13.10 -13.44 -11.37
N PRO A 90 -14.44 -13.51 -11.32
CA PRO A 90 -15.27 -13.88 -12.46
C PRO A 90 -15.06 -12.96 -13.68
N CYS A 91 -15.11 -11.64 -13.47
CA CYS A 91 -14.98 -10.68 -14.58
C CYS A 91 -13.58 -10.63 -15.19
N ARG A 92 -12.53 -10.95 -14.43
CA ARG A 92 -11.17 -11.09 -14.98
C ARG A 92 -11.09 -12.23 -16.00
N GLY A 93 -11.82 -13.31 -15.77
CA GLY A 93 -11.87 -14.45 -16.69
C GLY A 93 -12.64 -14.15 -17.98
N LEU A 94 -13.48 -13.12 -17.99
CA LEU A 94 -14.28 -12.70 -19.14
C LEU A 94 -13.53 -11.72 -20.06
N GLY A 95 -12.27 -11.39 -19.74
CA GLY A 95 -11.51 -10.28 -20.31
C GLY A 95 -11.10 -10.38 -21.78
N ASP A 96 -11.68 -11.29 -22.58
CA ASP A 96 -11.51 -11.23 -24.03
C ASP A 96 -12.74 -11.73 -24.81
N PRO A 97 -13.79 -10.91 -24.98
CA PRO A 97 -14.83 -11.18 -25.97
C PRO A 97 -14.35 -10.88 -27.41
N LEU A 98 -13.19 -10.24 -27.61
CA LEU A 98 -12.60 -10.00 -28.93
C LEU A 98 -11.85 -11.22 -29.46
N GLY A 99 -11.54 -12.20 -28.62
CA GLY A 99 -11.11 -13.54 -29.06
C GLY A 99 -12.19 -14.32 -29.79
N ALA A 100 -13.48 -14.01 -29.57
CA ALA A 100 -14.61 -14.65 -30.26
C ALA A 100 -14.90 -14.01 -31.63
N TYR A 101 -14.70 -12.70 -31.77
CA TYR A 101 -14.73 -12.00 -33.06
C TYR A 101 -13.30 -11.94 -33.62
N GLY A 102 -12.78 -13.09 -34.04
CA GLY A 102 -11.39 -13.29 -34.46
C GLY A 102 -10.78 -12.16 -35.27
N TYR A 103 -10.17 -11.18 -34.59
CA TYR A 103 -9.25 -10.28 -35.22
C TYR A 103 -7.95 -11.06 -35.45
N GLN A 104 -7.83 -11.65 -36.63
CA GLN A 104 -6.58 -12.20 -37.18
C GLN A 104 -5.60 -11.06 -37.54
N GLY A 105 -5.47 -10.07 -36.66
CA GLY A 105 -4.42 -9.06 -36.73
C GLY A 105 -3.11 -9.71 -36.31
N ALA A 106 -2.34 -10.11 -37.31
CA ALA A 106 -1.09 -10.83 -37.19
C ALA A 106 -0.14 -10.27 -36.11
N GLY A 107 0.43 -11.17 -35.30
CA GLY A 107 1.87 -11.16 -35.06
C GLY A 107 2.47 -10.32 -33.93
N ALA A 108 1.73 -9.89 -32.90
CA ALA A 108 2.35 -9.13 -31.79
C ALA A 108 2.16 -9.81 -30.41
N GLY A 109 3.15 -10.61 -29.98
CA GLY A 109 3.61 -10.48 -28.60
C GLY A 109 3.49 -11.65 -27.62
N ARG A 110 3.15 -12.89 -28.01
CA ARG A 110 3.42 -14.03 -27.10
C ARG A 110 4.91 -14.35 -27.12
N LYS A 111 5.65 -13.80 -26.15
CA LYS A 111 7.00 -14.28 -25.85
C LYS A 111 6.90 -15.75 -25.41
N PRO A 112 7.61 -16.69 -26.05
CA PRO A 112 7.63 -18.07 -25.58
C PRO A 112 8.19 -18.12 -24.16
N ARG A 113 7.57 -18.94 -23.31
CA ARG A 113 8.11 -19.27 -21.99
C ARG A 113 9.44 -19.98 -22.20
N ARG A 114 10.54 -19.34 -21.80
CA ARG A 114 11.89 -19.94 -21.82
C ARG A 114 11.85 -21.16 -20.90
N SER A 115 11.97 -22.36 -21.47
CA SER A 115 12.19 -23.58 -20.69
C SER A 115 13.54 -23.47 -19.99
N SER A 116 13.55 -23.64 -18.69
CA SER A 116 14.75 -23.79 -17.87
C SER A 116 15.39 -25.13 -18.26
N GLY A 117 16.54 -25.09 -18.95
CA GLY A 117 17.33 -26.28 -19.25
C GLY A 117 17.97 -26.87 -18.00
N ALA A 118 17.98 -28.20 -17.95
CA ALA A 118 18.66 -29.05 -16.98
C ALA A 118 20.19 -29.04 -17.18
#